data_AF-A0A9D5BCM0-F1
#
_entry.id   AF-A0A9D5BCM0-F1
#
_cell.length_a   1.000
_cell.length_b   1.000
_cell.length_c   1.000
_cell.angle_alpha   90.00
_cell.angle_beta   90.00
_cell.angle_gamma   90.00
#
_symmetry.space_group_name_H-M   'P 1'
#
loop_
_entity.id
_entity.type
_entity.pdbx_description
1 polymer ?
#
loop_
_entity_poly.entity_id
_entity_poly.type
_entity_poly.pdbx_seq_one_letter_code
_entity_poly.pdbx_strand_id
1 'polypeptide(L)'
;MPEGYVQGDVPVWNVEHLLLLQFEELYYDFLTFMYLHTKAVDMVFIFLQAQALQFVKQLGDALHSIMSEKVSGQKLQLVYVIGPPSSEKLQPHDFGPKDLETLSKDVDGFSLMTYDFSNPHKPGPNAPLEWIQIILRILLGASANRAQNIAPKIFLGINFYGNDFSLSKVQIPVVELLLGEIT
;
A
#
# COMPACT_ATOMS: atom_id res chain seq x y z
N MET A 1 -23.60 -34.58 -14.56
CA MET A 1 -23.19 -34.23 -13.19
C MET A 1 -22.04 -35.13 -12.81
N PRO A 2 -20.85 -34.61 -12.47
CA PRO A 2 -19.87 -35.37 -11.72
C PRO A 2 -19.86 -34.95 -10.24
N GLU A 3 -19.52 -35.94 -9.44
CA GLU A 3 -19.67 -36.05 -7.99
C GLU A 3 -18.59 -35.29 -7.22
N GLY A 4 -18.97 -34.70 -6.08
CA GLY A 4 -18.02 -34.10 -5.15
C GLY A 4 -18.51 -32.86 -4.41
N TYR A 5 -19.75 -32.84 -3.92
CA TYR A 5 -20.17 -31.84 -2.92
C TYR A 5 -20.24 -32.53 -1.56
N VAL A 6 -19.17 -32.38 -0.78
CA VAL A 6 -19.21 -32.66 0.67
C VAL A 6 -19.70 -31.40 1.35
N GLN A 7 -20.80 -31.54 2.09
CA GLN A 7 -21.44 -30.48 2.85
C GLN A 7 -20.59 -30.20 4.10
N GLY A 8 -19.80 -29.14 4.07
CA GLY A 8 -18.95 -28.73 5.20
C GLY A 8 -17.94 -27.63 4.88
N ASP A 9 -17.51 -27.50 3.62
CA ASP A 9 -16.52 -26.50 3.23
C ASP A 9 -17.21 -25.27 2.64
N VAL A 10 -17.18 -24.16 3.38
CA VAL A 10 -17.33 -22.84 2.76
C VAL A 10 -16.22 -22.76 1.70
N PRO A 11 -16.52 -22.46 0.42
CA PRO A 11 -15.48 -22.32 -0.58
C PRO A 11 -14.56 -21.17 -0.13
N VAL A 12 -13.41 -21.54 0.42
CA VAL A 12 -12.30 -20.61 0.55
C VAL A 12 -11.86 -20.39 -0.88
N TRP A 13 -12.38 -19.33 -1.49
CA TRP A 13 -11.86 -18.85 -2.76
C TRP A 13 -10.36 -18.72 -2.58
N ASN A 14 -9.60 -19.61 -3.21
CA ASN A 14 -8.15 -19.53 -3.13
C ASN A 14 -7.76 -18.23 -3.83
N VAL A 15 -7.36 -17.24 -3.04
CA VAL A 15 -6.97 -15.90 -3.52
C VAL A 15 -5.89 -16.02 -4.59
N GLU A 16 -5.02 -17.04 -4.50
CA GLU A 16 -4.02 -17.36 -5.52
C GLU A 16 -4.65 -17.64 -6.89
N HIS A 17 -5.74 -18.41 -6.94
CA HIS A 17 -6.40 -18.78 -8.19
C HIS A 17 -7.11 -17.58 -8.83
N LEU A 18 -7.74 -16.73 -8.01
CA LEU A 18 -8.39 -15.51 -8.51
C LEU A 18 -7.39 -14.47 -9.00
N LEU A 19 -6.26 -14.32 -8.30
CA LEU A 19 -5.16 -13.47 -8.76
C LEU A 19 -4.56 -14.02 -10.07
N LEU A 20 -4.31 -15.32 -10.16
CA LEU A 20 -3.80 -15.94 -11.38
C LEU A 20 -4.70 -15.70 -12.59
N LEU A 21 -6.01 -15.94 -12.47
CA LEU A 21 -6.96 -15.71 -13.57
C LEU A 21 -6.99 -14.24 -14.00
N GLN A 22 -7.01 -13.30 -13.05
CA GLN A 22 -7.04 -11.87 -13.34
C GLN A 22 -5.73 -11.40 -14.00
N PHE A 23 -4.57 -11.88 -13.53
CA PHE A 23 -3.26 -11.46 -14.01
C PHE A 23 -2.87 -12.13 -15.34
N GLU A 24 -3.21 -13.41 -15.55
CA GLU A 24 -2.93 -14.11 -16.81
C GLU A 24 -3.80 -13.66 -17.99
N GLU A 25 -5.00 -13.15 -17.73
CA GLU A 25 -5.90 -12.61 -18.75
C GLU A 25 -5.56 -11.15 -19.12
N LEU A 26 -4.99 -10.38 -18.19
CA LEU A 26 -4.87 -8.91 -18.34
C LEU A 26 -3.42 -8.38 -18.45
N TYR A 27 -2.40 -9.24 -18.49
CA TYR A 27 -0.99 -8.87 -18.75
C TYR A 27 -0.39 -7.84 -17.75
N TYR A 28 -0.78 -7.87 -16.48
CA TYR A 28 -0.22 -6.94 -15.48
C TYR A 28 1.09 -7.44 -14.89
N ASP A 29 2.05 -6.52 -14.71
CA ASP A 29 3.36 -6.80 -14.10
C ASP A 29 3.36 -6.57 -12.58
N PHE A 30 2.48 -5.69 -12.08
CA PHE A 30 2.41 -5.33 -10.67
C PHE A 30 0.99 -5.16 -10.13
N LEU A 31 0.84 -5.44 -8.83
CA LEU A 31 -0.34 -5.12 -8.05
C LEU A 31 -0.04 -3.96 -7.11
N THR A 32 -0.85 -2.90 -7.16
CA THR A 32 -0.86 -1.87 -6.13
C THR A 32 -1.95 -2.18 -5.11
N PHE A 33 -1.57 -2.49 -3.86
CA PHE A 33 -2.54 -2.77 -2.79
C PHE A 33 -2.59 -1.62 -1.78
N MET A 34 -3.78 -1.13 -1.48
CA MET A 34 -4.02 -0.10 -0.47
C MET A 34 -5.06 -0.58 0.54
N TYR A 35 -4.75 -0.40 1.82
CA TYR A 35 -5.72 -0.48 2.90
C TYR A 35 -5.87 0.91 3.53
N LEU A 36 -7.02 1.55 3.30
CA LEU A 36 -7.35 2.85 3.88
C LEU A 36 -8.44 2.67 4.94
N HIS A 37 -8.16 3.02 6.20
CA HIS A 37 -9.15 2.93 7.29
C HIS A 37 -9.49 4.32 7.85
N THR A 38 -10.79 4.62 7.97
CA THR A 38 -11.31 5.79 8.69
C THR A 38 -11.42 5.49 10.19
N LYS A 39 -10.66 6.21 11.01
CA LYS A 39 -10.46 6.05 12.47
C LYS A 39 -11.53 5.23 13.22
N ALA A 40 -11.16 4.05 13.71
CA ALA A 40 -11.94 3.27 14.69
C ALA A 40 -11.07 2.88 15.89
N VAL A 41 -11.73 2.56 17.00
CA VAL A 41 -11.24 2.40 18.39
C VAL A 41 -9.92 1.61 18.52
N ASP A 42 -8.98 2.15 19.30
CA ASP A 42 -7.54 1.82 19.32
C ASP A 42 -7.15 0.33 19.41
N MET A 43 -7.89 -0.49 20.17
CA MET A 43 -7.51 -1.91 20.37
C MET A 43 -7.92 -2.80 19.19
N VAL A 44 -9.08 -2.53 18.59
CA VAL A 44 -9.54 -3.19 17.36
C VAL A 44 -8.65 -2.77 16.19
N PHE A 45 -8.20 -1.51 16.19
CA PHE A 45 -7.29 -0.99 15.18
C PHE A 45 -5.96 -1.75 15.13
N ILE A 46 -5.27 -1.94 16.26
CA ILE A 46 -3.97 -2.64 16.29
C ILE A 46 -4.11 -4.07 15.79
N PHE A 47 -5.20 -4.76 16.17
CA PHE A 47 -5.49 -6.11 15.70
C PHE A 47 -5.72 -6.15 14.18
N LEU A 48 -6.54 -5.23 13.66
CA LEU A 48 -6.81 -5.13 12.22
C LEU A 48 -5.55 -4.74 11.43
N GLN A 49 -4.69 -3.86 11.98
CA GLN A 49 -3.42 -3.50 11.37
C GLN A 49 -2.50 -4.71 11.28
N ALA A 50 -2.35 -5.48 12.38
CA ALA A 50 -1.54 -6.69 12.37
C ALA A 50 -2.05 -7.72 11.35
N GLN A 51 -3.38 -7.91 11.26
CA GLN A 51 -3.99 -8.78 10.25
C GLN A 51 -3.78 -8.26 8.82
N ALA A 52 -3.89 -6.95 8.60
CA ALA A 52 -3.65 -6.34 7.30
C ALA A 52 -2.20 -6.52 6.85
N LEU A 53 -1.22 -6.27 7.74
CA LEU A 53 0.19 -6.50 7.43
C LEU A 53 0.48 -7.98 7.16
N GLN A 54 -0.13 -8.89 7.92
CA GLN A 54 -0.02 -10.33 7.69
C GLN A 54 -0.62 -10.74 6.34
N PHE A 55 -1.75 -10.15 5.96
CA PHE A 55 -2.36 -10.37 4.65
C PHE A 55 -1.46 -9.86 3.52
N VAL A 56 -0.91 -8.64 3.64
CA VAL A 56 0.02 -8.08 2.64
C VAL A 56 1.23 -8.98 2.46
N LYS A 57 1.75 -9.54 3.57
CA LYS A 57 2.84 -10.52 3.51
C LYS A 57 2.44 -11.79 2.74
N GLN A 58 1.31 -12.40 3.09
CA GLN A 58 0.83 -13.61 2.41
C GLN A 58 0.56 -13.35 0.92
N LEU A 59 0.07 -12.16 0.58
CA LEU A 59 -0.15 -11.72 -0.79
C LEU A 59 1.17 -11.57 -1.55
N GLY A 60 2.20 -10.99 -0.93
CA GLY A 60 3.55 -10.88 -1.49
C GLY A 60 4.15 -12.26 -1.76
N ASP A 61 4.12 -13.15 -0.76
CA ASP A 61 4.58 -14.54 -0.89
C ASP A 61 3.87 -15.26 -2.05
N ALA A 62 2.54 -15.12 -2.15
CA ALA A 62 1.75 -15.71 -3.22
C ALA A 62 2.16 -15.17 -4.61
N LEU A 63 2.23 -13.84 -4.77
CA LEU A 63 2.61 -13.18 -6.03
C LEU A 63 4.04 -13.55 -6.47
N HIS A 64 4.98 -13.63 -5.53
CA HIS A 64 6.37 -13.99 -5.80
C HIS A 64 6.59 -15.50 -6.06
N SER A 65 5.63 -16.34 -5.69
CA SER A 65 5.62 -17.79 -6.00
C SER A 65 5.14 -18.09 -7.42
N ILE A 66 4.36 -17.18 -8.00
CA ILE A 66 3.84 -17.29 -9.36
C ILE A 66 4.93 -16.81 -10.32
N MET A 67 5.43 -17.74 -11.14
CA MET A 67 6.25 -17.39 -12.31
C MET A 67 5.34 -17.26 -13.52
N SER A 68 5.20 -16.04 -14.05
CA SER A 68 4.39 -15.83 -15.24
C SER A 68 5.19 -16.22 -16.48
N GLU A 69 4.82 -17.33 -17.12
CA GLU A 69 5.43 -17.75 -18.40
C GLU A 69 5.16 -16.72 -19.52
N LYS A 70 4.07 -15.95 -19.41
CA LYS A 70 3.71 -14.90 -20.37
C LYS A 70 4.49 -13.60 -20.14
N VAL A 71 4.77 -13.21 -18.90
CA VAL A 71 5.60 -12.05 -18.54
C VAL A 71 7.07 -12.47 -18.47
N SER A 72 7.63 -12.98 -19.57
CA SER A 72 9.07 -13.26 -19.74
C SER A 72 9.76 -14.08 -18.61
N GLY A 73 9.03 -14.84 -17.79
CA GLY A 73 9.58 -15.55 -16.63
C GLY A 73 9.89 -14.65 -15.41
N GLN A 74 9.36 -13.42 -15.39
CA GLN A 74 9.46 -12.52 -14.24
C GLN A 74 8.40 -12.84 -13.19
N LYS A 75 8.71 -12.47 -11.94
CA LYS A 75 7.77 -12.56 -10.82
C LYS A 75 6.83 -11.37 -10.83
N LEU A 76 5.57 -11.59 -10.46
CA LEU A 76 4.62 -10.50 -10.24
C LEU A 76 5.10 -9.63 -9.08
N GLN A 77 5.03 -8.31 -9.25
CA GLN A 77 5.48 -7.36 -8.24
C GLN A 77 4.33 -6.88 -7.35
N LEU A 78 4.62 -6.62 -6.08
CA LEU A 78 3.69 -6.04 -5.13
C LEU A 78 4.18 -4.68 -4.65
N VAL A 79 3.38 -3.64 -4.90
CA VAL A 79 3.59 -2.30 -4.36
C VAL A 79 2.53 -2.01 -3.29
N TYR A 80 2.96 -1.73 -2.07
CA TYR A 80 2.06 -1.43 -0.96
C TYR A 80 1.89 0.07 -0.75
N VAL A 81 0.66 0.56 -0.75
CA VAL A 81 0.37 1.98 -0.52
C VAL A 81 0.38 2.28 0.96
N ILE A 82 1.18 3.27 1.37
CA ILE A 82 1.32 3.72 2.76
C ILE A 82 0.95 5.19 2.89
N GLY A 83 0.19 5.50 3.94
CA GLY A 83 -0.13 6.87 4.32
C GLY A 83 1.02 7.53 5.11
N PRO A 84 1.08 8.87 5.12
CA PRO A 84 1.99 9.58 6.01
C PRO A 84 1.55 9.37 7.48
N PRO A 85 2.50 9.35 8.44
CA PRO A 85 2.15 9.30 9.85
C PRO A 85 1.29 10.51 10.24
N SER A 86 0.38 10.30 11.20
CA SER A 86 -0.57 11.32 11.64
C SER A 86 0.08 12.55 12.29
N SER A 87 1.31 12.40 12.82
CA SER A 87 2.11 13.49 13.39
C SER A 87 3.60 13.14 13.39
N GLU A 88 4.46 14.07 13.82
CA GLU A 88 5.90 13.80 13.95
C GLU A 88 6.22 12.73 15.00
N LYS A 89 5.35 12.61 16.01
CA LYS A 89 5.46 11.57 17.03
C LYS A 89 4.58 10.40 16.60
N LEU A 90 5.22 9.33 16.15
CA LEU A 90 4.54 8.10 15.77
C LEU A 90 3.58 7.64 16.86
N GLN A 91 2.32 7.48 16.47
CA GLN A 91 1.31 6.83 17.28
C GLN A 91 1.36 5.31 17.05
N PRO A 92 0.86 4.50 18.00
CA PRO A 92 0.85 3.04 17.84
C PRO A 92 0.13 2.55 16.58
N HIS A 93 -0.78 3.35 16.04
CA HIS A 93 -1.55 3.05 14.83
C HIS A 93 -0.93 3.57 13.52
N ASP A 94 0.11 4.40 13.61
CA ASP A 94 0.79 4.90 12.42
C ASP A 94 1.65 3.80 11.81
N PHE A 95 1.70 3.73 10.47
CA PHE A 95 2.70 2.93 9.78
C PHE A 95 4.08 3.52 10.04
N GLY A 96 4.96 2.75 10.69
CA GLY A 96 6.26 3.23 11.15
C GLY A 96 7.45 2.50 10.54
N PRO A 97 8.68 2.86 10.96
CA PRO A 97 9.91 2.22 10.51
C PRO A 97 9.94 0.70 10.71
N LYS A 98 9.30 0.20 11.77
CA LYS A 98 9.26 -1.23 12.07
C LYS A 98 8.36 -1.99 11.11
N ASP A 99 7.21 -1.42 10.75
CA ASP A 99 6.31 -2.02 9.76
C ASP A 99 6.96 -2.01 8.39
N LEU A 100 7.59 -0.88 8.04
CA LEU A 100 8.38 -0.71 6.82
C LEU A 100 9.48 -1.77 6.71
N GLU A 101 10.26 -1.95 7.77
CA GLU A 101 11.33 -2.96 7.81
C GLU A 101 10.76 -4.39 7.71
N THR A 102 9.66 -4.67 8.40
CA THR A 102 9.03 -6.00 8.40
C THR A 102 8.54 -6.36 7.01
N LEU A 103 7.80 -5.47 6.34
CA LEU A 103 7.24 -5.71 5.02
C LEU A 103 8.25 -5.56 3.88
N SER A 104 9.40 -4.90 4.09
CA SER A 104 10.39 -4.65 3.03
C SER A 104 10.90 -5.92 2.33
N LYS A 105 10.72 -7.10 2.94
CA LYS A 105 11.09 -8.40 2.36
C LYS A 105 9.99 -9.02 1.51
N ASP A 106 8.75 -8.65 1.77
CA ASP A 106 7.55 -9.27 1.20
C ASP A 106 6.96 -8.40 0.07
N VAL A 107 7.38 -7.13 -0.06
CA VAL A 107 6.93 -6.22 -1.12
C VAL A 107 8.10 -5.65 -1.94
N ASP A 108 7.81 -5.28 -3.18
CA ASP A 108 8.80 -4.73 -4.13
C ASP A 108 8.93 -3.20 -4.00
N GLY A 109 7.86 -2.53 -3.54
CA GLY A 109 7.86 -1.09 -3.31
C GLY A 109 6.78 -0.62 -2.34
N PHE A 110 6.91 0.63 -1.91
CA PHE A 110 5.96 1.35 -1.10
C PHE A 110 5.57 2.64 -1.81
N SER A 111 4.29 2.77 -2.16
CA SER A 111 3.74 4.04 -2.67
C SER A 111 3.37 4.92 -1.48
N LEU A 112 4.19 5.93 -1.20
CA LEU A 112 3.99 6.84 -0.06
C LEU A 112 3.12 8.02 -0.48
N MET A 113 1.93 8.13 0.12
CA MET A 113 0.95 9.17 -0.20
C MET A 113 1.32 10.54 0.40
N THR A 114 2.36 11.17 -0.13
CA THR A 114 2.86 12.49 0.29
C THR A 114 2.09 13.67 -0.31
N TYR A 115 0.76 13.60 -0.26
CA TYR A 115 -0.18 14.63 -0.72
C TYR A 115 -1.40 14.70 0.22
N ASP A 116 -2.35 15.58 -0.06
CA ASP A 116 -3.54 15.83 0.78
C ASP A 116 -3.20 16.32 2.20
N PHE A 117 -2.11 17.08 2.35
CA PHE A 117 -1.71 17.68 3.63
C PHE A 117 -2.72 18.74 4.12
N SER A 118 -3.19 19.59 3.20
CA SER A 118 -4.09 20.70 3.49
C SER A 118 -5.54 20.32 3.25
N ASN A 119 -6.43 20.88 4.07
CA ASN A 119 -7.88 20.62 4.00
C ASN A 119 -8.66 21.95 4.10
N PRO A 120 -9.99 21.96 3.85
CA PRO A 120 -10.77 23.20 3.84
C PRO A 120 -10.72 24.02 5.15
N HIS A 121 -10.49 23.39 6.30
CA HIS A 121 -10.37 24.10 7.59
C HIS A 121 -8.96 24.64 7.84
N LYS A 122 -7.95 24.12 7.11
CA LYS A 122 -6.55 24.54 7.17
C LYS A 122 -5.97 24.60 5.75
N PRO A 123 -6.41 25.58 4.94
CA PRO A 123 -5.99 25.71 3.55
C PRO A 123 -4.48 25.97 3.46
N GLY A 124 -3.86 25.46 2.39
CA GLY A 124 -2.42 25.53 2.21
C GLY A 124 -1.94 24.63 1.07
N PRO A 125 -0.61 24.44 0.93
CA PRO A 125 -0.04 23.59 -0.11
C PRO A 125 -0.46 22.12 0.06
N ASN A 126 -0.75 21.42 -1.03
CA ASN A 126 -1.19 20.02 -0.97
C ASN A 126 -0.07 19.05 -0.52
N ALA A 127 1.17 19.37 -0.89
CA ALA A 127 2.35 18.56 -0.61
C ALA A 127 3.56 19.45 -0.22
N PRO A 128 3.59 20.04 0.99
CA PRO A 128 4.71 20.88 1.42
C PRO A 128 6.02 20.09 1.49
N LEU A 129 7.09 20.59 0.87
CA LEU A 129 8.38 19.89 0.80
C LEU A 129 8.98 19.57 2.19
N GLU A 130 8.88 20.51 3.13
CA GLU A 130 9.39 20.31 4.50
C GLU A 130 8.67 19.15 5.21
N TRP A 131 7.35 19.05 5.03
CA TRP A 131 6.55 17.95 5.57
C TRP A 131 6.95 16.60 4.95
N ILE A 132 7.17 16.56 3.64
CA ILE A 132 7.68 15.36 2.95
C ILE A 132 9.03 14.91 3.55
N GLN A 133 9.95 15.85 3.75
CA GLN A 133 11.26 15.56 4.34
C GLN A 133 11.16 15.05 5.79
N ILE A 134 10.19 15.54 6.56
CA ILE A 134 9.92 15.04 7.92
C ILE A 134 9.41 13.60 7.87
N ILE A 135 8.43 13.29 7.02
CA ILE A 135 7.89 11.92 6.86
C ILE A 135 8.99 10.93 6.49
N LEU A 136 9.81 11.27 5.48
CA LEU A 136 10.91 10.39 5.04
C LEU A 136 11.92 10.15 6.18
N ARG A 137 12.25 11.18 6.97
CA ARG A 137 13.12 11.04 8.14
C ARG A 137 12.51 10.14 9.21
N ILE A 138 11.22 10.27 9.47
CA ILE A 138 10.51 9.42 10.43
C ILE A 138 10.54 7.97 9.98
N LEU A 139 10.17 7.69 8.72
CA LEU A 139 10.04 6.34 8.17
C LEU A 139 11.39 5.62 7.99
N LEU A 140 12.40 6.28 7.43
CA LEU A 140 13.71 5.67 7.19
C LEU A 140 14.56 5.61 8.47
N GLY A 141 14.26 6.49 9.43
CA GLY A 141 14.99 6.63 10.69
C GLY A 141 16.43 7.11 10.50
N ALA A 142 17.21 7.11 11.59
CA ALA A 142 18.56 7.68 11.61
C ALA A 142 19.69 6.71 11.16
N SER A 143 19.39 5.44 10.87
CA SER A 143 20.44 4.49 10.46
C SER A 143 20.70 4.61 8.97
N ALA A 144 21.88 5.14 8.62
CA ALA A 144 22.29 5.33 7.23
C ALA A 144 22.23 4.02 6.41
N ASN A 145 22.68 2.90 6.97
CA ASN A 145 22.65 1.60 6.29
C ASN A 145 21.22 1.11 6.03
N ARG A 146 20.30 1.32 7.00
CA ARG A 146 18.89 0.95 6.83
C ARG A 146 18.25 1.81 5.74
N ALA A 147 18.44 3.12 5.84
CA ALA A 147 17.91 4.07 4.88
C ALA A 147 18.39 3.74 3.46
N GLN A 148 19.66 3.38 3.28
CA GLN A 148 20.21 3.05 1.97
C GLN A 148 19.59 1.79 1.35
N ASN A 149 19.21 0.80 2.16
CA ASN A 149 18.57 -0.44 1.66
C ASN A 149 17.08 -0.27 1.37
N ILE A 150 16.37 0.55 2.16
CA ILE A 150 14.90 0.68 2.05
C ILE A 150 14.50 1.84 1.14
N ALA A 151 15.27 2.93 1.09
CA ALA A 151 14.92 4.12 0.30
C ALA A 151 14.64 3.85 -1.19
N PRO A 152 15.36 2.94 -1.89
CA PRO A 152 15.04 2.61 -3.28
C PRO A 152 13.66 1.99 -3.47
N LYS A 153 13.06 1.42 -2.41
CA LYS A 153 11.70 0.88 -2.42
C LYS A 153 10.63 1.93 -2.10
N ILE A 154 10.99 3.18 -1.78
CA ILE A 154 10.01 4.24 -1.46
C ILE A 154 9.71 5.04 -2.73
N PHE A 155 8.48 4.95 -3.21
CA PHE A 155 7.96 5.75 -4.31
C PHE A 155 7.22 6.95 -3.74
N LEU A 156 7.75 8.15 -3.99
CA LEU A 156 7.18 9.39 -3.47
C LEU A 156 5.94 9.79 -4.29
N GLY A 157 4.80 9.94 -3.62
CA GLY A 157 3.56 10.42 -4.24
C GLY A 157 3.61 11.90 -4.57
N ILE A 158 3.44 12.26 -5.84
CA ILE A 158 3.36 13.64 -6.31
C ILE A 158 1.97 13.86 -6.92
N ASN A 159 1.19 14.78 -6.36
CA ASN A 159 -0.15 15.09 -6.84
C ASN A 159 -0.11 15.95 -8.12
N PHE A 160 -0.91 15.60 -9.13
CA PHE A 160 -1.12 16.38 -10.36
C PHE A 160 -2.44 17.18 -10.33
N TYR A 161 -2.97 17.42 -9.12
CA TYR A 161 -4.16 18.22 -8.86
C TYR A 161 -3.89 19.26 -7.77
N GLY A 162 -4.75 20.26 -7.66
CA GLY A 162 -4.75 21.24 -6.57
C GLY A 162 -6.14 21.34 -5.94
N ASN A 163 -6.19 21.83 -4.70
CA ASN A 163 -7.44 22.01 -3.97
C ASN A 163 -7.89 23.48 -4.03
N ASP A 164 -9.14 23.71 -4.42
CA ASP A 164 -9.81 24.99 -4.29
C ASP A 164 -10.62 25.02 -2.99
N PHE A 165 -10.12 25.75 -2.00
CA PHE A 165 -10.73 25.85 -0.68
C PHE A 165 -11.81 26.94 -0.59
N SER A 166 -12.09 27.68 -1.68
CA SER A 166 -13.16 28.68 -1.72
C SER A 166 -14.55 28.06 -1.62
N LEU A 167 -14.66 26.77 -1.98
CA LEU A 167 -15.87 25.99 -1.84
C LEU A 167 -15.71 25.08 -0.62
N SER A 168 -16.62 25.18 0.35
CA SER A 168 -16.72 24.25 1.48
C SER A 168 -17.23 22.86 1.05
N LYS A 169 -16.71 22.32 -0.05
CA LYS A 169 -17.00 20.97 -0.53
C LYS A 169 -15.81 20.08 -0.22
N VAL A 170 -16.10 19.00 0.49
CA VAL A 170 -15.16 17.91 0.74
C VAL A 170 -14.88 17.24 -0.61
N GLN A 171 -13.67 17.40 -1.14
CA GLN A 171 -13.18 16.55 -2.22
C GLN A 171 -12.85 15.20 -1.58
N ILE A 172 -13.55 14.14 -1.96
CA ILE A 172 -13.14 12.77 -1.63
C ILE A 172 -11.99 12.44 -2.58
N PRO A 173 -10.79 12.09 -2.08
CA PRO A 173 -9.72 11.62 -2.97
C PRO A 173 -10.23 10.35 -3.67
N VAL A 174 -10.31 10.40 -4.99
CA VAL A 174 -10.47 9.19 -5.80
C VAL A 174 -9.10 8.53 -5.79
N VAL A 175 -8.96 7.41 -5.08
CA VAL A 175 -7.79 6.56 -5.25
C VAL A 175 -8.06 5.67 -6.44
N GLU A 176 -7.35 5.95 -7.52
CA GLU A 176 -7.34 5.13 -8.72
C GLU A 176 -6.46 3.90 -8.48
N LEU A 177 -7.00 2.73 -8.78
CA LEU A 177 -6.22 1.50 -8.86
C LEU A 177 -5.33 1.62 -10.10
N LEU A 178 -4.08 2.08 -9.93
CA LEU A 178 -3.12 2.08 -11.02
C LEU A 178 -2.61 0.66 -11.22
N LEU A 179 -3.16 -0.01 -12.23
CA LEU A 179 -2.56 -1.16 -12.89
C LEU A 179 -1.78 -0.62 -14.08
N GLY A 180 -0.49 -0.93 -14.17
CA GLY A 180 0.38 -0.40 -15.22
C GLY A 180 1.32 -1.46 -15.78
N GLU A 181 1.84 -1.19 -16.98
CA GLU A 181 2.96 -1.90 -17.60
C GLU A 181 4.21 -1.01 -17.49
N ILE A 182 5.38 -1.62 -17.32
CA ILE A 182 6.66 -0.91 -17.47
C ILE A 182 7.34 -1.47 -18.73
N THR A 183 7.53 -0.61 -19.74
CA THR A 183 8.28 -0.92 -20.98
C THR A 183 9.74 -1.27 -20.72
#